data_AF-A0A8H6GDC7-F1
#
_entry.id   AF-A0A8H6GDC7-F1
#
_cell.length_a   1.000
_cell.length_b   1.000
_cell.length_c   1.000
_cell.angle_alpha   90.00
_cell.angle_beta   90.00
_cell.angle_gamma   90.00
#
_symmetry.space_group_name_H-M   'P 1'
#
loop_
_entity.id
_entity.type
_entity.pdbx_description
1 polymer ?
#
loop_
_entity_poly.entity_id
_entity_poly.type
_entity_poly.pdbx_seq_one_letter_code
_entity_poly.pdbx_strand_id
1 'polypeptide(L)'
;MSGLETAVAAMNVAEMTLKVLKVGVTIISDARNYGKDARTLGLKFQQLTHRYDSLQKILFQVDKFAFLHGRNLFSQLPEETCKIIRQLFLELLQVLYVHFAIEQQYVETAEESPTKVKKEGSTHLGLTSDEERLVFANFNIDNHGLPASHRPSSLLSLSSWRWALHGKKRAARVNSEFEDWLKRTRETLEDFWWPLPFLNNIPNLDALTSDADAREMGTAQTAALRKLLLSDTTSAEDPVTDWSAVKDITAVAGKAVGTLYGQTVLVETLNFPLDEDGQFTELLHKRFSKIVQLLKAQQDPDFRVLQGLKYASKIGESKGELRLISHFPVASPLHVKTLRQLYRDVALAQRPSLGLRFKLCSQLAESVYLLHSVDWVHHALRSDNVLVLLPSHTPSREILQASELRICGFEAARPESDTSMGPYDNAIARNVYRHPERWGTPREMFRQSHDIYGECLLLLPSSVAKS
;
A
#
# COMPACT_ATOMS: atom_id res chain seq x y z
N MET A 1 29.40 -0.67 -14.98
CA MET A 1 28.76 -1.91 -15.48
C MET A 1 27.77 -1.49 -16.53
N SER A 2 27.70 -2.18 -17.66
CA SER A 2 26.66 -1.93 -18.64
C SER A 2 25.26 -2.28 -18.07
N GLY A 3 24.19 -1.76 -18.66
CA GLY A 3 22.81 -2.12 -18.24
C GLY A 3 22.52 -3.62 -18.30
N LEU A 4 23.14 -4.32 -19.26
CA LEU A 4 23.02 -5.78 -19.43
C LEU A 4 23.70 -6.55 -18.29
N GLU A 5 24.91 -6.14 -17.88
CA GLU A 5 25.62 -6.73 -16.74
C GLU A 5 24.84 -6.58 -15.43
N THR A 6 24.17 -5.43 -15.25
CA THR A 6 23.35 -5.17 -14.07
C THR A 6 22.13 -6.07 -14.03
N ALA A 7 21.48 -6.31 -15.17
CA ALA A 7 20.35 -7.22 -15.29
C ALA A 7 20.72 -8.68 -14.99
N VAL A 8 21.82 -9.18 -15.57
CA VAL A 8 22.32 -10.54 -15.29
C VAL A 8 22.68 -10.70 -13.81
N ALA A 9 23.34 -9.71 -13.22
CA ALA A 9 23.67 -9.73 -11.79
C ALA A 9 22.41 -9.77 -10.91
N ALA A 10 21.37 -8.98 -11.23
CA ALA A 10 20.12 -8.99 -10.49
C ALA A 10 19.37 -10.32 -10.61
N MET A 11 19.33 -10.91 -11.82
CA MET A 11 18.76 -12.24 -12.05
C MET A 11 19.44 -13.32 -11.22
N ASN A 12 20.79 -13.33 -11.19
CA ASN A 12 21.55 -14.29 -10.41
C ASN A 12 21.23 -14.18 -8.91
N VAL A 13 21.18 -12.95 -8.37
CA VAL A 13 20.78 -12.73 -6.97
C VAL A 13 19.35 -13.25 -6.75
N ALA A 14 18.44 -12.99 -7.68
CA ALA A 14 17.05 -13.42 -7.53
C ALA A 14 16.91 -14.95 -7.46
N GLU A 15 17.65 -15.68 -8.31
CA GLU A 15 17.70 -17.14 -8.32
C GLU A 15 18.35 -17.71 -7.07
N MET A 16 19.44 -17.09 -6.58
CA MET A 16 20.08 -17.48 -5.31
C MET A 16 19.12 -17.35 -4.13
N THR A 17 18.38 -16.25 -4.05
CA THR A 17 17.35 -16.05 -3.02
C THR A 17 16.27 -17.11 -3.09
N LEU A 18 15.84 -17.50 -4.30
CA LEU A 18 14.83 -18.56 -4.45
C LEU A 18 15.35 -19.91 -3.93
N LYS A 19 16.64 -20.24 -4.10
CA LYS A 19 17.26 -21.44 -3.50
C LYS A 19 17.19 -21.37 -1.97
N VAL A 20 17.58 -20.23 -1.39
CA VAL A 20 17.57 -20.01 0.07
C VAL A 20 16.14 -20.08 0.63
N LEU A 21 15.16 -19.49 -0.05
CA LEU A 21 13.75 -19.53 0.33
C LEU A 21 13.20 -20.96 0.35
N LYS A 22 13.53 -21.79 -0.65
CA LYS A 22 13.11 -23.20 -0.69
C LYS A 22 13.62 -23.98 0.52
N VAL A 23 14.86 -23.72 0.96
CA VAL A 23 15.41 -24.28 2.20
C VAL A 23 14.74 -23.66 3.44
N GLY A 24 14.45 -22.35 3.41
CA GLY A 24 13.74 -21.66 4.48
C GLY A 24 12.35 -22.23 4.75
N VAL A 25 11.61 -22.65 3.72
CA VAL A 25 10.30 -23.30 3.85
C VAL A 25 10.42 -24.59 4.66
N THR A 26 11.46 -25.41 4.43
CA THR A 26 11.63 -26.67 5.18
C THR A 26 12.03 -26.40 6.63
N ILE A 27 12.91 -25.43 6.88
CA ILE A 27 13.34 -25.02 8.22
C ILE A 27 12.16 -24.46 9.02
N ILE A 28 11.39 -23.54 8.45
CA ILE A 28 10.29 -22.89 9.17
C ILE A 28 9.13 -23.87 9.37
N SER A 29 8.82 -24.74 8.40
CA SER A 29 7.69 -25.67 8.51
C SER A 29 7.95 -26.87 9.42
N ASP A 30 9.17 -27.07 9.92
CA ASP A 30 9.48 -28.21 10.78
C ASP A 30 8.77 -28.08 12.14
N ALA A 31 7.83 -29.00 12.38
CA ALA A 31 7.07 -29.09 13.62
C ALA A 31 7.96 -29.33 14.85
N ARG A 32 9.18 -29.87 14.67
CA ARG A 32 10.17 -30.03 15.74
C ARG A 32 10.60 -28.68 16.32
N ASN A 33 10.56 -27.61 15.53
CA ASN A 33 11.12 -26.32 15.91
C ASN A 33 10.23 -25.57 16.90
N TYR A 34 8.90 -25.58 16.73
CA TYR A 34 8.00 -24.82 17.62
C TYR A 34 6.54 -25.31 17.63
N GLY A 35 6.33 -26.60 17.35
CA GLY A 35 5.05 -27.29 17.60
C GLY A 35 3.92 -26.86 16.65
N LYS A 36 2.69 -26.68 17.18
CA LYS A 36 1.48 -26.41 16.36
C LYS A 36 1.59 -25.13 15.52
N ASP A 37 2.33 -24.13 16.00
CA ASP A 37 2.51 -22.85 15.31
C ASP A 37 3.42 -22.95 14.07
N ALA A 38 4.22 -24.03 13.95
CA ALA A 38 5.10 -24.31 12.80
C ALA A 38 4.36 -24.43 11.49
N ARG A 39 3.16 -25.00 11.53
CA ARG A 39 2.31 -25.08 10.34
C ARG A 39 1.85 -23.71 9.89
N THR A 40 1.38 -22.87 10.81
CA THR A 40 0.88 -21.52 10.47
C THR A 40 2.00 -20.62 9.96
N LEU A 41 3.15 -20.58 10.66
CA LEU A 41 4.30 -19.77 10.24
C LEU A 41 4.96 -20.32 8.96
N GLY A 42 5.01 -21.64 8.78
CA GLY A 42 5.48 -22.29 7.56
C GLY A 42 4.58 -22.00 6.35
N LEU A 43 3.26 -22.09 6.52
CA LEU A 43 2.30 -21.70 5.47
C LEU A 43 2.44 -20.23 5.08
N LYS A 44 2.56 -19.32 6.05
CA LYS A 44 2.81 -17.91 5.77
C LYS A 44 4.11 -17.73 4.98
N PHE A 45 5.20 -18.36 5.40
CA PHE A 45 6.49 -18.25 4.72
C PHE A 45 6.44 -18.83 3.30
N GLN A 46 5.69 -19.92 3.09
CA GLN A 46 5.46 -20.51 1.78
C GLN A 46 4.69 -19.55 0.87
N GLN A 47 3.63 -18.89 1.37
CA GLN A 47 2.90 -17.85 0.63
C GLN A 47 3.81 -16.69 0.21
N LEU A 48 4.65 -16.20 1.13
CA LEU A 48 5.63 -15.14 0.82
C LEU A 48 6.65 -15.61 -0.23
N THR A 49 7.08 -16.87 -0.18
CA THR A 49 7.96 -17.47 -1.18
C THR A 49 7.31 -17.54 -2.56
N HIS A 50 6.01 -17.88 -2.64
CA HIS A 50 5.27 -17.86 -3.89
C HIS A 50 5.14 -16.46 -4.47
N ARG A 51 4.83 -15.45 -3.64
CA ARG A 51 4.82 -14.04 -4.07
C ARG A 51 6.17 -13.61 -4.63
N TYR A 52 7.26 -13.93 -3.94
CA TYR A 52 8.61 -13.63 -4.42
C TYR A 52 8.92 -14.26 -5.78
N ASP A 53 8.53 -15.53 -5.99
CA ASP A 53 8.68 -16.21 -7.29
C ASP A 53 7.87 -15.52 -8.40
N SER A 54 6.64 -15.09 -8.10
CA SER A 54 5.82 -14.29 -9.02
C SER A 54 6.46 -12.93 -9.34
N LEU A 55 7.02 -12.22 -8.35
CA LEU A 55 7.78 -10.98 -8.59
C LEU A 55 8.96 -11.22 -9.53
N GLN A 56 9.74 -12.28 -9.28
CA GLN A 56 10.88 -12.64 -10.12
C GLN A 56 10.45 -12.91 -11.57
N LYS A 57 9.35 -13.65 -11.76
CA LYS A 57 8.81 -13.94 -13.11
C LYS A 57 8.38 -12.66 -13.83
N ILE A 58 7.64 -11.78 -13.16
CA ILE A 58 7.21 -10.50 -13.75
C ILE A 58 8.41 -9.67 -14.22
N LEU A 59 9.48 -9.62 -13.42
CA LEU A 59 10.65 -8.79 -13.70
C LEU A 59 11.59 -9.40 -14.74
N PHE A 60 11.90 -10.69 -14.61
CA PHE A 60 13.06 -11.30 -15.27
C PHE A 60 12.71 -12.34 -16.32
N GLN A 61 11.47 -12.89 -16.32
CA GLN A 61 11.08 -13.85 -17.35
C GLN A 61 11.03 -13.15 -18.71
N VAL A 62 11.80 -13.67 -19.65
CA VAL A 62 11.80 -13.21 -21.04
C VAL A 62 10.45 -13.53 -21.67
N ASP A 63 9.91 -12.59 -22.43
CA ASP A 63 8.60 -12.72 -23.10
C ASP A 63 7.43 -13.03 -22.16
N LYS A 64 7.55 -12.65 -20.88
CA LYS A 64 6.44 -12.72 -19.93
C LYS A 64 5.22 -11.96 -20.45
N PHE A 65 5.46 -10.81 -21.07
CA PHE A 65 4.43 -10.00 -21.71
C PHE A 65 4.80 -9.74 -23.17
N ALA A 66 3.85 -9.98 -24.08
CA ALA A 66 4.07 -9.85 -25.52
C ALA A 66 4.55 -8.44 -25.94
N PHE A 67 4.14 -7.40 -25.20
CA PHE A 67 4.53 -6.01 -25.46
C PHE A 67 6.00 -5.69 -25.12
N LEU A 68 6.75 -6.63 -24.53
CA LEU A 68 8.17 -6.47 -24.24
C LEU A 68 9.08 -6.96 -25.38
N HIS A 69 8.53 -7.52 -26.46
CA HIS A 69 9.23 -7.83 -27.71
C HIS A 69 10.56 -8.59 -27.53
N GLY A 70 10.56 -9.75 -26.87
CA GLY A 70 11.77 -10.57 -26.67
C GLY A 70 12.61 -10.18 -25.45
N ARG A 71 12.14 -9.23 -24.63
CA ARG A 71 12.88 -8.71 -23.47
C ARG A 71 12.13 -8.96 -22.17
N ASN A 72 12.84 -8.83 -21.05
CA ASN A 72 12.23 -8.83 -19.72
C ASN A 72 11.95 -7.40 -19.25
N LEU A 73 11.04 -7.24 -18.29
CA LEU A 73 10.61 -5.93 -17.81
C LEU A 73 11.74 -5.16 -17.11
N PHE A 74 12.59 -5.87 -16.36
CA PHE A 74 13.74 -5.29 -15.68
C PHE A 74 14.68 -4.55 -16.64
N SER A 75 14.92 -5.12 -17.82
CA SER A 75 15.79 -4.52 -18.85
C SER A 75 15.23 -3.23 -19.47
N GLN A 76 13.95 -2.94 -19.26
CA GLN A 76 13.30 -1.72 -19.75
C GLN A 76 13.35 -0.57 -18.73
N LEU A 77 13.83 -0.83 -17.51
CA LEU A 77 13.91 0.16 -16.45
C LEU A 77 15.15 1.05 -16.59
N PRO A 78 15.12 2.29 -16.08
CA PRO A 78 16.29 3.15 -16.00
C PRO A 78 17.45 2.48 -15.24
N GLU A 79 18.71 2.78 -15.62
CA GLU A 79 19.88 2.12 -15.03
C GLU A 79 19.97 2.30 -13.51
N GLU A 80 19.66 3.50 -13.00
CA GLU A 80 19.66 3.79 -11.57
C GLU A 80 18.58 2.97 -10.83
N THR A 81 17.40 2.81 -11.44
CA THR A 81 16.35 1.93 -10.92
C THR A 81 16.82 0.48 -10.86
N CYS A 82 17.48 -0.02 -11.90
CA CYS A 82 18.04 -1.37 -11.91
C CYS A 82 19.05 -1.59 -10.76
N LYS A 83 19.88 -0.59 -10.44
CA LYS A 83 20.80 -0.64 -9.30
C LYS A 83 20.06 -0.72 -7.97
N ILE A 84 19.02 0.10 -7.79
CA ILE A 84 18.19 0.11 -6.57
C ILE A 84 17.50 -1.24 -6.38
N ILE A 85 16.84 -1.76 -7.41
CA ILE A 85 16.15 -3.05 -7.34
C ILE A 85 17.15 -4.18 -7.05
N ARG A 86 18.32 -4.19 -7.70
CA ARG A 86 19.37 -5.17 -7.40
C ARG A 86 19.76 -5.12 -5.92
N GLN A 87 19.91 -3.93 -5.35
CA GLN A 87 20.25 -3.76 -3.94
C GLN A 87 19.14 -4.27 -3.01
N LEU A 88 17.87 -4.05 -3.34
CA LEU A 88 16.74 -4.62 -2.59
C LEU A 88 16.78 -6.15 -2.60
N PHE A 89 17.03 -6.77 -3.76
CA PHE A 89 17.15 -8.23 -3.86
C PHE A 89 18.33 -8.78 -3.05
N LEU A 90 19.47 -8.08 -3.04
CA LEU A 90 20.63 -8.43 -2.21
C LEU A 90 20.32 -8.31 -0.72
N GLU A 91 19.61 -7.25 -0.31
CA GLU A 91 19.20 -7.05 1.08
C GLU A 91 18.37 -8.23 1.59
N LEU A 92 17.36 -8.67 0.81
CA LEU A 92 16.56 -9.83 1.20
C LEU A 92 17.41 -11.09 1.32
N LEU A 93 18.25 -11.37 0.32
CA LEU A 93 19.13 -12.53 0.33
C LEU A 93 19.98 -12.57 1.60
N GLN A 94 20.56 -11.43 1.95
CA GLN A 94 21.40 -11.25 3.13
C GLN A 94 20.63 -11.46 4.44
N VAL A 95 19.44 -10.85 4.57
CA VAL A 95 18.56 -11.03 5.74
C VAL A 95 18.20 -12.51 5.92
N LEU A 96 17.75 -13.17 4.84
CA LEU A 96 17.40 -14.59 4.88
C LEU A 96 18.62 -15.47 5.22
N TYR A 97 19.78 -15.17 4.64
CA TYR A 97 21.01 -15.90 4.91
C TYR A 97 21.40 -15.82 6.38
N VAL A 98 21.42 -14.62 6.99
CA VAL A 98 21.69 -14.45 8.42
C VAL A 98 20.69 -15.23 9.26
N HIS A 99 19.41 -15.20 8.87
CA HIS A 99 18.38 -15.90 9.61
C HIS A 99 18.53 -17.42 9.60
N PHE A 100 18.88 -18.01 8.46
CA PHE A 100 18.97 -19.47 8.32
C PHE A 100 20.37 -20.04 8.60
N ALA A 101 21.45 -19.29 8.37
CA ALA A 101 22.81 -19.74 8.70
C ALA A 101 22.99 -19.93 10.22
N ILE A 102 22.41 -19.04 11.02
CA ILE A 102 22.43 -19.17 12.47
C ILE A 102 21.61 -20.39 12.93
N GLU A 103 20.46 -20.68 12.31
CA GLU A 103 19.69 -21.91 12.61
C GLU A 103 20.53 -23.17 12.38
N GLN A 104 21.26 -23.23 11.26
CA GLN A 104 22.13 -24.39 10.96
C GLN A 104 23.27 -24.53 11.98
N GLN A 105 23.94 -23.43 12.36
CA GLN A 105 24.98 -23.47 13.40
C GLN A 105 24.43 -23.97 14.74
N TYR A 106 23.23 -23.54 15.14
CA TYR A 106 22.61 -24.03 16.38
C TYR A 106 22.26 -25.52 16.31
N VAL A 107 21.73 -26.01 15.19
CA VAL A 107 21.44 -27.44 14.98
C VAL A 107 22.72 -28.27 15.04
N GLU A 108 23.79 -27.82 14.38
CA GLU A 108 25.10 -28.49 14.40
C GLU A 108 25.69 -28.59 15.82
N THR A 109 25.61 -27.51 16.61
CA THR A 109 26.02 -27.56 18.03
C THR A 109 25.10 -28.39 18.93
N ALA A 110 23.82 -28.59 18.56
CA ALA A 110 22.88 -29.39 19.32
C ALA A 110 22.96 -30.90 18.99
N GLU A 111 23.43 -31.25 17.79
CA GLU A 111 23.53 -32.63 17.29
C GLU A 111 24.92 -33.27 17.42
N GLU A 112 25.89 -32.69 18.14
CA GLU A 112 27.24 -33.27 18.29
C GLU A 112 27.19 -34.73 18.79
N SER A 113 27.27 -35.64 17.81
CA SER A 113 27.51 -37.08 17.90
C SER A 113 28.61 -37.40 16.88
N PRO A 114 29.54 -38.33 17.13
CA PRO A 114 30.90 -38.28 16.55
C PRO A 114 31.03 -38.70 15.08
N THR A 115 29.95 -38.83 14.32
CA THR A 115 29.99 -39.45 12.99
C THR A 115 28.99 -38.83 12.02
N LYS A 116 29.35 -37.74 11.35
CA LYS A 116 28.76 -37.37 10.05
C LYS A 116 29.85 -36.95 9.07
N VAL A 117 29.98 -37.75 8.01
CA VAL A 117 30.84 -37.52 6.84
C VAL A 117 30.36 -36.27 6.11
N LYS A 118 31.23 -35.26 5.95
CA LYS A 118 30.97 -34.07 5.14
C LYS A 118 30.73 -34.47 3.69
N LYS A 119 29.53 -34.21 3.15
CA LYS A 119 29.30 -34.24 1.70
C LYS A 119 29.96 -33.02 1.08
N GLU A 120 31.05 -33.23 0.35
CA GLU A 120 31.69 -32.19 -0.46
C GLU A 120 30.76 -31.77 -1.60
N GLY A 121 30.43 -30.48 -1.69
CA GLY A 121 29.82 -29.87 -2.89
C GLY A 121 28.74 -28.81 -2.67
N SER A 122 28.03 -28.81 -1.53
CA SER A 122 27.04 -27.76 -1.21
C SER A 122 27.43 -27.07 0.09
N THR A 123 27.65 -25.76 0.07
CA THR A 123 27.78 -24.96 1.29
C THR A 123 26.39 -24.72 1.90
N HIS A 124 26.31 -23.95 2.98
CA HIS A 124 25.08 -23.74 3.75
C HIS A 124 23.93 -23.26 2.84
N LEU A 125 22.70 -23.75 3.09
CA LEU A 125 21.46 -23.31 2.41
C LEU A 125 21.34 -23.58 0.90
N GLY A 126 22.15 -24.50 0.33
CA GLY A 126 22.05 -24.89 -1.08
C GLY A 126 22.70 -23.90 -2.06
N LEU A 127 23.54 -23.00 -1.53
CA LEU A 127 24.41 -22.14 -2.30
C LEU A 127 25.75 -22.83 -2.61
N THR A 128 26.45 -22.31 -3.62
CA THR A 128 27.85 -22.63 -3.93
C THR A 128 28.81 -21.68 -3.19
N SER A 129 30.09 -22.04 -3.08
CA SER A 129 31.09 -21.18 -2.41
C SER A 129 31.24 -19.80 -3.05
N ASP A 130 31.06 -19.68 -4.37
CA ASP A 130 31.13 -18.39 -5.07
C ASP A 130 29.85 -17.57 -4.86
N GLU A 131 28.70 -18.22 -4.77
CA GLU A 131 27.43 -17.60 -4.39
C GLU A 131 27.48 -17.05 -2.95
N GLU A 132 28.06 -17.78 -1.99
CA GLU A 132 28.26 -17.28 -0.63
C GLU A 132 29.16 -16.04 -0.59
N ARG A 133 30.25 -16.03 -1.36
CA ARG A 133 31.13 -14.86 -1.47
C ARG A 133 30.38 -13.61 -1.90
N LEU A 134 29.39 -13.73 -2.80
CA LEU A 134 28.55 -12.60 -3.23
C LEU A 134 27.65 -12.08 -2.12
N VAL A 135 27.12 -12.96 -1.25
CA VAL A 135 26.33 -12.55 -0.07
C VAL A 135 27.20 -11.70 0.86
N PHE A 136 28.45 -12.11 1.08
CA PHE A 136 29.39 -11.47 2.01
C PHE A 136 30.18 -10.29 1.44
N ALA A 137 30.35 -10.18 0.12
CA ALA A 137 31.20 -9.17 -0.51
C ALA A 137 30.81 -7.72 -0.18
N ASN A 138 29.56 -7.48 0.22
CA ASN A 138 29.04 -6.16 0.61
C ASN A 138 28.35 -6.17 1.98
N PHE A 139 28.61 -7.17 2.83
CA PHE A 139 27.89 -7.36 4.10
C PHE A 139 28.68 -6.82 5.28
N ASN A 140 28.17 -5.75 5.92
CA ASN A 140 28.79 -5.21 7.12
C ASN A 140 28.31 -5.99 8.36
N ILE A 141 29.14 -6.93 8.82
CA ILE A 141 28.82 -7.90 9.88
C ILE A 141 28.49 -7.23 11.24
N ASP A 142 28.99 -6.02 11.47
CA ASP A 142 28.94 -5.34 12.77
C ASP A 142 27.53 -4.92 13.23
N ASN A 143 26.57 -4.74 12.31
CA ASN A 143 25.21 -4.28 12.65
C ASN A 143 24.19 -5.40 12.93
N HIS A 144 24.47 -6.64 12.54
CA HIS A 144 23.48 -7.75 12.61
C HIS A 144 23.89 -8.91 13.52
N GLY A 145 25.03 -8.83 14.20
CA GLY A 145 25.38 -9.71 15.31
C GLY A 145 25.42 -11.19 14.95
N LEU A 146 26.36 -11.58 14.07
CA LEU A 146 26.81 -12.97 14.05
C LEU A 146 27.56 -13.23 15.37
N PRO A 147 27.19 -14.23 16.19
CA PRO A 147 27.97 -14.56 17.37
C PRO A 147 29.35 -15.03 16.92
N ALA A 148 30.41 -14.40 17.43
CA ALA A 148 31.74 -15.00 17.38
C ALA A 148 31.67 -16.41 17.99
N SER A 149 32.41 -17.35 17.41
CA SER A 149 32.42 -18.77 17.78
C SER A 149 32.64 -18.98 19.29
N HIS A 150 31.56 -19.03 20.07
CA HIS A 150 31.59 -19.32 21.49
C HIS A 150 31.09 -20.74 21.72
N ARG A 151 32.00 -21.61 22.16
CA ARG A 151 31.66 -22.93 22.72
C ARG A 151 30.76 -22.73 23.95
N PRO A 152 29.53 -23.27 23.99
CA PRO A 152 28.72 -23.23 25.19
C PRO A 152 29.00 -24.45 26.08
N SER A 153 29.20 -24.20 27.37
CA SER A 153 29.31 -25.19 28.42
C SER A 153 27.98 -25.92 28.66
N SER A 154 28.09 -27.23 28.84
CA SER A 154 27.02 -28.21 29.03
C SER A 154 26.14 -27.99 30.26
N LEU A 155 24.88 -27.60 30.08
CA LEU A 155 23.77 -27.87 31.03
C LEU A 155 22.44 -27.96 30.25
N LEU A 156 22.09 -29.18 29.82
CA LEU A 156 20.88 -29.52 29.06
C LEU A 156 19.82 -30.12 29.99
N SER A 157 18.68 -29.43 30.16
CA SER A 157 17.38 -30.02 30.54
C SER A 157 16.21 -29.02 30.46
N LEU A 158 16.48 -27.70 30.52
CA LEU A 158 15.48 -26.62 30.36
C LEU A 158 15.56 -25.90 29.00
N SER A 159 16.30 -26.45 28.02
CA SER A 159 16.66 -25.80 26.76
C SER A 159 15.62 -25.95 25.64
N SER A 160 14.85 -27.04 25.59
CA SER A 160 13.96 -27.34 24.47
C SER A 160 12.79 -26.36 24.31
N TRP A 161 12.19 -25.92 25.43
CA TRP A 161 11.09 -24.95 25.40
C TRP A 161 11.57 -23.52 25.12
N ARG A 162 12.74 -23.15 25.64
CA ARG A 162 13.37 -21.86 25.34
C ARG A 162 13.82 -21.78 23.88
N TRP A 163 14.34 -22.88 23.34
CA TRP A 163 14.69 -23.00 21.93
C TRP A 163 13.45 -22.92 21.05
N ALA A 164 12.37 -23.63 21.38
CA ALA A 164 11.13 -23.54 20.62
C ALA A 164 10.49 -22.15 20.66
N LEU A 165 10.52 -21.48 21.80
CA LEU A 165 10.05 -20.08 21.92
C LEU A 165 10.93 -19.10 21.15
N HIS A 166 12.25 -19.32 21.14
CA HIS A 166 13.20 -18.49 20.41
C HIS A 166 13.08 -18.71 18.89
N GLY A 167 12.97 -19.96 18.44
CA GLY A 167 12.70 -20.35 17.06
C GLY A 167 11.37 -19.81 16.55
N LYS A 168 10.30 -19.88 17.35
CA LYS A 168 9.01 -19.25 17.03
C LYS A 168 9.14 -17.74 16.82
N LYS A 169 9.75 -17.03 17.77
CA LYS A 169 9.93 -15.57 17.67
C LYS A 169 10.75 -15.19 16.43
N ARG A 170 11.79 -15.97 16.13
CA ARG A 170 12.63 -15.78 14.95
C ARG A 170 11.88 -16.03 13.66
N ALA A 171 11.16 -17.15 13.54
CA ALA A 171 10.35 -17.48 12.37
C ALA A 171 9.26 -16.43 12.12
N ALA A 172 8.61 -15.93 13.18
CA ALA A 172 7.67 -14.83 13.09
C ALA A 172 8.34 -13.53 12.61
N ARG A 173 9.54 -13.23 13.12
CA ARG A 173 10.34 -12.07 12.71
C ARG A 173 10.75 -12.14 11.23
N VAL A 174 11.26 -13.29 10.77
CA VAL A 174 11.62 -13.53 9.36
C VAL A 174 10.42 -13.34 8.45
N ASN A 175 9.27 -13.90 8.83
CA ASN A 175 8.02 -13.72 8.08
C ASN A 175 7.62 -12.25 7.98
N SER A 176 7.75 -11.49 9.08
CA SER A 176 7.45 -10.05 9.08
C SER A 176 8.42 -9.28 8.18
N GLU A 177 9.72 -9.46 8.36
CA GLU A 177 10.75 -8.75 7.59
C GLU A 177 10.65 -9.08 6.08
N PHE A 178 10.32 -10.32 5.73
CA PHE A 178 10.11 -10.72 4.34
C PHE A 178 8.82 -10.13 3.74
N GLU A 179 7.72 -10.11 4.51
CA GLU A 179 6.47 -9.47 4.09
C GLU A 179 6.65 -7.96 3.88
N ASP A 180 7.30 -7.28 4.83
CA ASP A 180 7.61 -5.86 4.76
C ASP A 180 8.52 -5.56 3.55
N TRP A 181 9.52 -6.42 3.31
CA TRP A 181 10.39 -6.31 2.14
C TRP A 181 9.60 -6.47 0.82
N LEU A 182 8.70 -7.45 0.73
CA LEU A 182 7.88 -7.68 -0.47
C LEU A 182 6.98 -6.48 -0.77
N LYS A 183 6.32 -5.94 0.28
CA LYS A 183 5.48 -4.74 0.16
C LYS A 183 6.29 -3.55 -0.34
N ARG A 184 7.40 -3.22 0.33
CA ARG A 184 8.28 -2.10 -0.02
C ARG A 184 8.85 -2.24 -1.44
N THR A 185 9.28 -3.44 -1.82
CA THR A 185 9.88 -3.70 -3.14
C THR A 185 8.84 -3.56 -4.25
N ARG A 186 7.62 -4.05 -4.03
CA ARG A 186 6.51 -3.85 -4.98
C ARG A 186 6.19 -2.36 -5.15
N GLU A 187 6.02 -1.63 -4.05
CA GLU A 187 5.71 -0.19 -4.09
C GLU A 187 6.79 0.59 -4.83
N THR A 188 8.06 0.34 -4.47
CA THR A 188 9.22 0.94 -5.15
C THR A 188 9.24 0.61 -6.64
N LEU A 189 8.93 -0.63 -7.02
CA LEU A 189 8.87 -1.04 -8.43
C LEU A 189 7.74 -0.33 -9.18
N GLU A 190 6.58 -0.21 -8.53
CA GLU A 190 5.41 0.47 -9.06
C GLU A 190 5.70 1.94 -9.36
N ASP A 191 6.38 2.65 -8.46
CA ASP A 191 6.80 4.04 -8.67
C ASP A 191 7.66 4.22 -9.93
N PHE A 192 8.48 3.22 -10.27
CA PHE A 192 9.40 3.32 -11.40
C PHE A 192 8.82 2.87 -12.73
N TRP A 193 7.99 1.84 -12.75
CA TRP A 193 7.53 1.26 -14.01
C TRP A 193 6.26 1.92 -14.55
N TRP A 194 5.42 2.51 -13.68
CA TRP A 194 4.14 3.08 -14.06
C TRP A 194 4.27 4.29 -14.98
N PRO A 195 5.31 5.15 -14.80
CA PRO A 195 5.63 6.19 -15.75
C PRO A 195 6.04 5.70 -17.15
N LEU A 196 6.32 4.40 -17.34
CA LEU A 196 6.78 3.89 -18.63
C LEU A 196 5.66 3.99 -19.69
N PRO A 197 5.94 4.54 -20.90
CA PRO A 197 4.91 4.81 -21.90
C PRO A 197 4.09 3.58 -22.30
N PHE A 198 4.70 2.40 -22.34
CA PHE A 198 4.01 1.16 -22.72
C PHE A 198 3.02 0.69 -21.65
N LEU A 199 3.12 1.13 -20.39
CA LEU A 199 2.11 0.86 -19.35
C LEU A 199 0.97 1.90 -19.32
N ASN A 200 1.02 2.90 -20.20
CA ASN A 200 -0.11 3.81 -20.46
C ASN A 200 -0.97 3.33 -21.65
N ASN A 201 -0.91 2.04 -21.98
CA ASN A 201 -1.62 1.42 -23.10
C ASN A 201 -2.59 0.34 -22.57
N ILE A 202 -3.88 0.44 -22.93
CA ILE A 202 -4.95 -0.41 -22.41
C ILE A 202 -4.70 -1.92 -22.68
N PRO A 203 -4.41 -2.37 -23.92
CA PRO A 203 -4.00 -3.75 -24.20
C PRO A 203 -2.89 -4.30 -23.29
N ASN A 204 -1.88 -3.46 -22.97
CA ASN A 204 -0.76 -3.89 -22.13
C ASN A 204 -1.19 -4.04 -20.67
N LEU A 205 -2.05 -3.14 -20.19
CA LEU A 205 -2.65 -3.25 -18.87
C LEU A 205 -3.61 -4.44 -18.76
N ASP A 206 -4.28 -4.82 -19.86
CA ASP A 206 -5.10 -6.03 -19.91
C ASP A 206 -4.29 -7.31 -19.76
N ALA A 207 -3.12 -7.36 -20.41
CA ALA A 207 -2.19 -8.46 -20.24
C ALA A 207 -1.71 -8.56 -18.78
N LEU A 208 -1.38 -7.42 -18.15
CA LEU A 208 -0.94 -7.39 -16.74
C LEU A 208 -2.07 -7.74 -15.76
N THR A 209 -3.30 -7.26 -16.00
CA THR A 209 -4.48 -7.55 -15.17
C THR A 209 -4.87 -9.03 -15.25
N SER A 210 -4.66 -9.65 -16.41
CA SER A 210 -5.04 -11.05 -16.67
C SER A 210 -3.96 -12.06 -16.25
N ASP A 211 -2.76 -11.60 -15.90
CA ASP A 211 -1.64 -12.46 -15.55
C ASP A 211 -1.76 -13.05 -14.13
N ALA A 212 -1.38 -14.33 -13.97
CA ALA A 212 -1.48 -15.02 -12.68
C ALA A 212 -0.45 -14.52 -11.66
N ASP A 213 0.79 -14.27 -12.10
CA ASP A 213 1.85 -13.79 -11.23
C ASP A 213 1.58 -12.33 -10.79
N ALA A 214 1.05 -11.51 -11.70
CA ALA A 214 0.63 -10.15 -11.38
C ALA A 214 -0.51 -10.10 -10.35
N ARG A 215 -1.45 -11.05 -10.40
CA ARG A 215 -2.49 -11.18 -9.36
C ARG A 215 -1.91 -11.59 -8.02
N GLU A 216 -1.00 -12.56 -8.01
CA GLU A 216 -0.34 -13.02 -6.78
C GLU A 216 0.47 -11.90 -6.12
N MET A 217 1.10 -11.05 -6.93
CA MET A 217 1.84 -9.87 -6.46
C MET A 217 0.96 -8.68 -6.05
N GLY A 218 -0.31 -8.68 -6.44
CA GLY A 218 -1.24 -7.55 -6.25
C GLY A 218 -1.11 -6.46 -7.31
N THR A 219 -0.17 -6.57 -8.26
CA THR A 219 0.04 -5.57 -9.32
C THR A 219 -1.06 -5.62 -10.39
N ALA A 220 -1.83 -6.71 -10.48
CA ALA A 220 -2.99 -6.78 -11.36
C ALA A 220 -4.09 -5.79 -10.94
N GLN A 221 -4.23 -5.52 -9.64
CA GLN A 221 -5.24 -4.60 -9.13
C GLN A 221 -4.87 -3.14 -9.45
N THR A 222 -3.60 -2.77 -9.26
CA THR A 222 -3.07 -1.45 -9.64
C THR A 222 -3.12 -1.27 -11.17
N ALA A 223 -2.84 -2.32 -11.95
CA ALA A 223 -3.01 -2.31 -13.41
C ALA A 223 -4.47 -2.08 -13.83
N ALA A 224 -5.42 -2.75 -13.18
CA ALA A 224 -6.86 -2.60 -13.45
C ALA A 224 -7.35 -1.19 -13.16
N LEU A 225 -6.91 -0.60 -12.04
CA LEU A 225 -7.22 0.79 -11.69
C LEU A 225 -6.63 1.76 -12.73
N ARG A 226 -5.37 1.56 -13.14
CA ARG A 226 -4.74 2.37 -14.20
C ARG A 226 -5.47 2.23 -15.54
N LYS A 227 -5.90 1.01 -15.90
CA LYS A 227 -6.70 0.76 -17.11
C LYS A 227 -7.98 1.57 -17.10
N LEU A 228 -8.71 1.55 -15.97
CA LEU A 228 -9.97 2.27 -15.81
C LEU A 228 -9.82 3.78 -16.01
N LEU A 229 -8.69 4.34 -15.56
CA LEU A 229 -8.40 5.77 -15.72
C LEU A 229 -8.01 6.14 -17.14
N LEU A 230 -7.38 5.23 -17.88
CA LEU A 230 -6.99 5.43 -19.28
C LEU A 230 -8.13 5.13 -20.26
N SER A 231 -9.07 4.25 -19.88
CA SER A 231 -10.21 3.93 -20.72
C SER A 231 -11.20 5.09 -20.77
N ASP A 232 -11.52 5.55 -21.97
CA ASP A 232 -12.66 6.46 -22.22
C ASP A 232 -14.00 5.73 -22.15
N THR A 233 -14.00 4.40 -22.00
CA THR A 233 -15.21 3.58 -21.93
C THR A 233 -15.93 3.81 -20.61
N THR A 234 -17.08 4.45 -20.70
CA THR A 234 -18.17 4.36 -19.72
C THR A 234 -18.36 2.90 -19.32
N SER A 235 -18.24 2.60 -18.02
CA SER A 235 -18.74 1.36 -17.44
C SER A 235 -20.16 1.05 -17.96
N ALA A 236 -20.56 -0.22 -18.00
CA ALA A 236 -21.87 -0.64 -18.49
C ALA A 236 -23.06 0.03 -17.75
N GLU A 237 -22.81 0.55 -16.54
CA GLU A 237 -23.74 1.42 -15.81
C GLU A 237 -23.32 2.88 -15.93
N ASP A 238 -24.26 3.73 -16.35
CA ASP A 238 -24.09 5.18 -16.40
C ASP A 238 -23.67 5.71 -15.02
N PRO A 239 -22.50 6.36 -14.87
CA PRO A 239 -22.06 6.94 -13.61
C PRO A 239 -22.91 8.15 -13.20
N VAL A 240 -23.79 8.65 -14.05
CA VAL A 240 -24.68 9.78 -13.77
C VAL A 240 -25.99 9.32 -13.12
N THR A 241 -26.53 10.14 -12.23
CA THR A 241 -27.92 10.06 -11.76
C THR A 241 -28.54 11.44 -11.70
N ASP A 242 -29.87 11.49 -11.81
CA ASP A 242 -30.61 12.71 -11.53
C ASP A 242 -30.58 12.99 -10.03
N TRP A 243 -30.39 14.25 -9.66
CA TRP A 243 -30.35 14.67 -8.26
C TRP A 243 -31.65 14.34 -7.52
N SER A 244 -32.79 14.34 -8.22
CA SER A 244 -34.10 13.99 -7.65
C SER A 244 -34.18 12.55 -7.10
N ALA A 245 -33.27 11.67 -7.51
CA ALA A 245 -33.21 10.29 -7.03
C ALA A 245 -32.69 10.17 -5.59
N VAL A 246 -31.95 11.16 -5.10
CA VAL A 246 -31.42 11.19 -3.72
C VAL A 246 -32.47 11.81 -2.79
N LYS A 247 -32.85 11.07 -1.75
CA LYS A 247 -33.90 11.45 -0.80
C LYS A 247 -33.37 11.58 0.62
N ASP A 248 -34.19 12.11 1.52
CA ASP A 248 -33.98 12.10 2.97
C ASP A 248 -32.63 12.67 3.43
N ILE A 249 -32.21 13.78 2.82
CA ILE A 249 -30.90 14.38 3.09
C ILE A 249 -30.88 14.98 4.49
N THR A 250 -29.92 14.53 5.29
CA THR A 250 -29.65 14.98 6.65
C THR A 250 -28.16 15.30 6.82
N ALA A 251 -27.82 16.01 7.89
CA ALA A 251 -26.42 16.30 8.21
C ALA A 251 -25.93 15.36 9.31
N VAL A 252 -24.91 14.55 9.01
CA VAL A 252 -24.24 13.69 9.99
C VAL A 252 -22.76 14.05 10.01
N ALA A 253 -22.22 14.34 11.19
CA ALA A 253 -20.82 14.77 11.33
C ALA A 253 -20.47 16.00 10.45
N GLY A 254 -21.45 16.82 10.08
CA GLY A 254 -21.26 17.96 9.16
C GLY A 254 -21.15 17.56 7.67
N LYS A 255 -21.49 16.31 7.34
CA LYS A 255 -21.58 15.77 5.98
C LYS A 255 -23.03 15.54 5.58
N ALA A 256 -23.36 15.75 4.32
CA ALA A 256 -24.69 15.44 3.79
C ALA A 256 -24.80 13.92 3.60
N VAL A 257 -25.82 13.32 4.21
CA VAL A 257 -26.13 11.89 4.12
C VAL A 257 -27.58 11.76 3.69
N GLY A 258 -27.85 10.94 2.69
CA GLY A 258 -29.21 10.70 2.19
C GLY A 258 -29.43 9.24 1.83
N THR A 259 -30.49 8.99 1.06
CA THR A 259 -30.87 7.65 0.61
C THR A 259 -30.91 7.61 -0.91
N LEU A 260 -30.25 6.61 -1.52
CA LEU A 260 -30.32 6.32 -2.95
C LEU A 260 -30.50 4.81 -3.14
N TYR A 261 -31.52 4.39 -3.89
CA TYR A 261 -31.86 2.98 -4.12
C TYR A 261 -31.99 2.13 -2.84
N GLY A 262 -32.47 2.73 -1.75
CA GLY A 262 -32.59 2.07 -0.44
C GLY A 262 -31.28 1.93 0.34
N GLN A 263 -30.18 2.48 -0.17
CA GLN A 263 -28.89 2.52 0.53
C GLN A 263 -28.65 3.90 1.13
N THR A 264 -28.03 3.93 2.31
CA THR A 264 -27.50 5.14 2.92
C THR A 264 -26.29 5.62 2.12
N VAL A 265 -26.27 6.88 1.70
CA VAL A 265 -25.21 7.45 0.86
C VAL A 265 -24.65 8.74 1.44
N LEU A 266 -23.33 8.92 1.29
CA LEU A 266 -22.67 10.20 1.47
C LEU A 266 -22.84 11.04 0.20
N VAL A 267 -23.16 12.33 0.36
CA VAL A 267 -23.23 13.29 -0.74
C VAL A 267 -22.17 14.37 -0.54
N GLU A 268 -21.24 14.45 -1.47
CA GLU A 268 -20.11 15.38 -1.43
C GLU A 268 -20.27 16.39 -2.56
N THR A 269 -20.47 17.67 -2.21
CA THR A 269 -20.86 18.72 -3.18
C THR A 269 -19.74 19.73 -3.39
N LEU A 270 -19.41 20.00 -4.65
CA LEU A 270 -18.50 21.09 -5.03
C LEU A 270 -19.11 21.96 -6.13
N ASN A 271 -18.86 23.26 -6.02
CA ASN A 271 -19.34 24.25 -6.99
C ASN A 271 -18.30 24.44 -8.08
N PHE A 272 -18.73 24.48 -9.33
CA PHE A 272 -17.88 24.77 -10.48
C PHE A 272 -18.46 25.91 -11.32
N PRO A 273 -17.61 26.69 -12.01
CA PRO A 273 -18.07 27.63 -13.02
C PRO A 273 -18.72 26.87 -14.18
N LEU A 274 -19.69 27.51 -14.81
CA LEU A 274 -20.32 27.05 -16.05
C LEU A 274 -19.60 27.70 -17.23
N ASP A 275 -19.67 27.08 -18.41
CA ASP A 275 -19.20 27.67 -19.66
C ASP A 275 -20.16 28.75 -20.20
N GLU A 276 -19.85 29.31 -21.37
CA GLU A 276 -20.66 30.36 -22.02
C GLU A 276 -22.08 29.88 -22.35
N ASP A 277 -22.28 28.57 -22.54
CA ASP A 277 -23.57 27.93 -22.81
C ASP A 277 -24.33 27.55 -21.51
N GLY A 278 -23.76 27.87 -20.34
CA GLY A 278 -24.34 27.54 -19.04
C GLY A 278 -24.25 26.06 -18.68
N GLN A 279 -23.33 25.31 -19.30
CA GLN A 279 -23.10 23.89 -19.07
C GLN A 279 -21.80 23.64 -18.30
N PHE A 280 -21.62 22.41 -17.81
CA PHE A 280 -20.32 21.98 -17.33
C PHE A 280 -19.45 21.56 -18.51
N THR A 281 -18.18 21.93 -18.46
CA THR A 281 -17.20 21.47 -19.45
C THR A 281 -17.14 19.94 -19.51
N GLU A 282 -16.89 19.39 -20.70
CA GLU A 282 -16.71 17.95 -20.92
C GLU A 282 -15.63 17.35 -19.99
N LEU A 283 -14.59 18.13 -19.70
CA LEU A 283 -13.51 17.78 -18.78
C LEU A 283 -14.03 17.46 -17.36
N LEU A 284 -14.96 18.25 -16.82
CA LEU A 284 -15.55 18.02 -15.51
C LEU A 284 -16.41 16.74 -15.49
N HIS A 285 -17.19 16.50 -16.53
CA HIS A 285 -17.96 15.25 -16.67
C HIS A 285 -17.06 14.03 -16.75
N LYS A 286 -15.97 14.10 -17.55
CA LYS A 286 -14.96 13.05 -17.62
C LYS A 286 -14.29 12.82 -16.27
N ARG A 287 -13.93 13.88 -15.55
CA ARG A 287 -13.31 13.80 -14.21
C ARG A 287 -14.24 13.10 -13.20
N PHE A 288 -15.50 13.53 -13.09
CA PHE A 288 -16.46 12.93 -12.15
C PHE A 288 -16.81 11.49 -12.52
N SER A 289 -16.90 11.17 -13.82
CA SER A 289 -17.05 9.80 -14.29
C SER A 289 -15.87 8.93 -13.83
N LYS A 290 -14.63 9.38 -14.03
CA LYS A 290 -13.43 8.63 -13.66
C LYS A 290 -13.29 8.44 -12.15
N ILE A 291 -13.56 9.46 -11.31
CA ILE A 291 -13.45 9.28 -9.85
C ILE A 291 -14.51 8.32 -9.31
N VAL A 292 -15.75 8.37 -9.82
CA VAL A 292 -16.79 7.41 -9.45
C VAL A 292 -16.34 6.00 -9.80
N GLN A 293 -15.82 5.80 -11.01
CA GLN A 293 -15.33 4.51 -11.45
C GLN A 293 -14.16 4.02 -10.59
N LEU A 294 -13.16 4.87 -10.31
CA LEU A 294 -12.02 4.54 -9.44
C LEU A 294 -12.50 4.09 -8.05
N LEU A 295 -13.39 4.87 -7.42
CA LEU A 295 -13.92 4.56 -6.10
C LEU A 295 -14.85 3.33 -6.10
N LYS A 296 -15.48 3.01 -7.23
CA LYS A 296 -16.34 1.82 -7.40
C LYS A 296 -15.52 0.55 -7.63
N ALA A 297 -14.48 0.64 -8.44
CA ALA A 297 -13.64 -0.48 -8.85
C ALA A 297 -12.68 -0.94 -7.76
N GLN A 298 -12.40 -0.10 -6.77
CA GLN A 298 -11.51 -0.49 -5.69
C GLN A 298 -12.10 -1.63 -4.85
N GLN A 299 -11.32 -2.70 -4.69
CA GLN A 299 -11.57 -3.77 -3.72
C GLN A 299 -10.47 -3.91 -2.66
N ASP A 300 -9.42 -3.07 -2.74
CA ASP A 300 -8.29 -3.09 -1.80
C ASP A 300 -8.76 -2.66 -0.40
N PRO A 301 -8.66 -3.53 0.63
CA PRO A 301 -9.00 -3.16 1.99
C PRO A 301 -8.11 -2.04 2.56
N ASP A 302 -6.92 -1.82 1.99
CA ASP A 302 -5.99 -0.77 2.38
C ASP A 302 -6.31 0.59 1.74
N PHE A 303 -7.11 0.63 0.66
CA PHE A 303 -7.70 1.87 0.15
C PHE A 303 -8.99 2.17 0.91
N ARG A 304 -8.81 2.84 2.06
CA ARG A 304 -9.83 3.12 3.07
C ARG A 304 -10.73 4.26 2.64
N VAL A 305 -11.46 4.08 1.55
CA VAL A 305 -12.39 5.05 0.99
C VAL A 305 -13.82 4.52 1.07
N LEU A 306 -14.79 5.40 0.82
CA LEU A 306 -16.17 4.99 0.58
C LEU A 306 -16.32 4.50 -0.86
N GLN A 307 -17.13 3.47 -1.07
CA GLN A 307 -17.36 2.93 -2.41
C GLN A 307 -18.16 3.94 -3.24
N GLY A 308 -17.62 4.35 -4.39
CA GLY A 308 -18.29 5.25 -5.31
C GLY A 308 -19.51 4.59 -5.95
N LEU A 309 -20.64 5.31 -6.01
CA LEU A 309 -21.85 4.82 -6.68
C LEU A 309 -22.09 5.56 -7.98
N LYS A 310 -22.34 6.87 -7.88
CA LYS A 310 -22.74 7.74 -8.98
C LYS A 310 -22.32 9.18 -8.70
N TYR A 311 -22.49 10.06 -9.68
CA TYR A 311 -22.49 11.50 -9.47
C TYR A 311 -23.75 12.15 -10.04
N ALA A 312 -24.15 13.26 -9.46
CA ALA A 312 -25.27 14.08 -9.91
C ALA A 312 -24.80 15.50 -10.18
N SER A 313 -25.50 16.20 -11.07
CA SER A 313 -25.24 17.60 -11.33
C SER A 313 -26.49 18.43 -11.07
N LYS A 314 -26.30 19.68 -10.65
CA LYS A 314 -27.37 20.68 -10.57
C LYS A 314 -26.83 21.99 -11.09
N ILE A 315 -27.40 22.46 -12.20
CA ILE A 315 -27.08 23.76 -12.76
C ILE A 315 -27.92 24.82 -12.02
N GLY A 316 -27.25 25.82 -11.46
CA GLY A 316 -27.89 27.02 -10.88
C GLY A 316 -27.68 28.24 -11.79
N GLU A 317 -28.19 29.40 -11.38
CA GLU A 317 -28.17 30.62 -12.19
C GLU A 317 -26.77 31.15 -12.53
N SER A 318 -25.80 30.99 -11.62
CA SER A 318 -24.44 31.55 -11.79
C SER A 318 -23.32 30.53 -11.63
N LYS A 319 -23.65 29.29 -11.23
CA LYS A 319 -22.70 28.22 -10.93
C LYS A 319 -23.40 26.88 -10.99
N GLY A 320 -22.64 25.84 -11.31
CA GLY A 320 -23.10 24.47 -11.23
C GLY A 320 -22.59 23.78 -9.96
N GLU A 321 -23.37 22.85 -9.44
CA GLU A 321 -22.98 21.95 -8.35
C GLU A 321 -22.79 20.55 -8.93
N LEU A 322 -21.60 19.98 -8.77
CA LEU A 322 -21.36 18.55 -9.00
C LEU A 322 -21.31 17.86 -7.64
N ARG A 323 -22.00 16.72 -7.57
CA ARG A 323 -22.16 15.95 -6.34
C ARG A 323 -21.69 14.53 -6.55
N LEU A 324 -20.67 14.13 -5.81
CA LEU A 324 -20.24 12.74 -5.74
C LEU A 324 -21.12 12.00 -4.72
N ILE A 325 -21.56 10.80 -5.08
CA ILE A 325 -22.45 9.97 -4.26
C ILE A 325 -21.76 8.63 -4.00
N SER A 326 -21.51 8.36 -2.73
CA SER A 326 -20.75 7.19 -2.28
C SER A 326 -21.56 6.38 -1.28
N HIS A 327 -21.46 5.06 -1.34
CA HIS A 327 -22.11 4.15 -0.40
C HIS A 327 -21.56 4.38 1.01
N PHE A 328 -22.46 4.54 1.97
CA PHE A 328 -22.11 4.64 3.36
C PHE A 328 -22.21 3.25 4.02
N PRO A 329 -21.10 2.63 4.46
CA PRO A 329 -21.05 1.22 4.84
C PRO A 329 -21.84 0.90 6.12
N VAL A 330 -22.34 1.91 6.84
CA VAL A 330 -23.09 1.73 8.08
C VAL A 330 -24.57 1.97 7.80
N ALA A 331 -25.41 0.98 8.15
CA ALA A 331 -26.87 1.09 8.05
C ALA A 331 -27.41 2.29 8.84
N SER A 332 -26.74 2.68 9.92
CA SER A 332 -27.04 3.88 10.70
C SER A 332 -25.80 4.77 10.87
N PRO A 333 -25.80 6.00 10.32
CA PRO A 333 -24.65 6.89 10.40
C PRO A 333 -24.51 7.58 11.77
N LEU A 334 -25.36 7.24 12.76
CA LEU A 334 -25.44 7.89 14.07
C LEU A 334 -24.14 7.81 14.91
N HIS A 335 -23.22 6.92 14.55
CA HIS A 335 -21.95 6.71 15.24
C HIS A 335 -20.73 7.23 14.47
N VAL A 336 -20.95 8.06 13.45
CA VAL A 336 -19.84 8.58 12.64
C VAL A 336 -19.40 9.94 13.14
N LYS A 337 -18.08 10.11 13.25
CA LYS A 337 -17.43 11.38 13.54
C LYS A 337 -16.35 11.65 12.51
N THR A 338 -16.08 12.93 12.22
CA THR A 338 -14.82 13.28 11.56
C THR A 338 -13.66 13.14 12.56
N LEU A 339 -12.44 12.97 12.07
CA LEU A 339 -11.25 12.98 12.92
C LEU A 339 -11.16 14.28 13.73
N ARG A 340 -11.55 15.41 13.14
CA ARG A 340 -11.63 16.70 13.84
C ARG A 340 -12.61 16.67 15.02
N GLN A 341 -13.84 16.21 14.79
CA GLN A 341 -14.85 16.08 15.84
C GLN A 341 -14.41 15.10 16.92
N LEU A 342 -13.77 13.99 16.55
CA LEU A 342 -13.25 13.04 17.51
C LEU A 342 -12.24 13.69 18.45
N TYR A 343 -11.24 14.41 17.92
CA TYR A 343 -10.25 15.10 18.76
C TYR A 343 -10.80 16.26 19.59
N ARG A 344 -11.90 16.86 19.13
CA ARG A 344 -12.64 17.91 19.86
C ARG A 344 -13.44 17.33 21.02
N ASP A 345 -14.14 16.22 20.81
CA ASP A 345 -15.12 15.68 21.75
C ASP A 345 -14.49 14.72 22.78
N VAL A 346 -13.36 14.10 22.46
CA VAL A 346 -12.69 13.13 23.34
C VAL A 346 -11.88 13.84 24.42
N ALA A 347 -12.18 13.50 25.68
CA ALA A 347 -11.42 13.96 26.84
C ALA A 347 -9.92 13.60 26.71
N LEU A 348 -9.03 14.45 27.22
CA LEU A 348 -7.57 14.28 27.09
C LEU A 348 -7.08 12.87 27.48
N ALA A 349 -7.62 12.30 28.56
CA ALA A 349 -7.27 10.98 29.08
C ALA A 349 -7.70 9.82 28.16
N GLN A 350 -8.68 10.05 27.28
CA GLN A 350 -9.25 9.05 26.35
C GLN A 350 -8.72 9.23 24.92
N ARG A 351 -7.79 10.17 24.70
CA ARG A 351 -7.21 10.39 23.37
C ARG A 351 -6.43 9.16 22.88
N PRO A 352 -6.36 8.96 21.56
CA PRO A 352 -5.52 7.92 20.98
C PRO A 352 -4.09 8.00 21.52
N SER A 353 -3.56 6.87 21.98
CA SER A 353 -2.14 6.79 22.33
C SER A 353 -1.26 7.05 21.12
N LEU A 354 -0.01 7.44 21.37
CA LEU A 354 0.97 7.70 20.31
C LEU A 354 1.05 6.56 19.29
N GLY A 355 1.17 5.30 19.74
CA GLY A 355 1.20 4.15 18.84
C GLY A 355 -0.09 3.95 18.02
N LEU A 356 -1.25 4.29 18.58
CA LEU A 356 -2.51 4.25 17.82
C LEU A 356 -2.53 5.36 16.76
N ARG A 357 -2.05 6.56 17.09
CA ARG A 357 -1.91 7.64 16.11
C ARG A 357 -1.01 7.22 14.95
N PHE A 358 0.18 6.69 15.23
CA PHE A 358 1.08 6.18 14.18
C PHE A 358 0.42 5.10 13.30
N LYS A 359 -0.36 4.20 13.90
CA LYS A 359 -1.12 3.20 13.14
C LYS A 359 -2.15 3.87 12.21
N LEU A 360 -2.96 4.79 12.72
CA LEU A 360 -3.96 5.52 11.92
C LEU A 360 -3.29 6.34 10.81
N CYS A 361 -2.15 6.96 11.11
CA CYS A 361 -1.31 7.68 10.15
C CYS A 361 -0.86 6.76 9.01
N SER A 362 -0.28 5.61 9.34
CA SER A 362 0.16 4.62 8.33
C SER A 362 -0.99 4.16 7.45
N GLN A 363 -2.17 3.95 8.02
CA GLN A 363 -3.36 3.54 7.28
C GLN A 363 -3.86 4.61 6.30
N LEU A 364 -3.77 5.89 6.67
CA LEU A 364 -4.10 7.01 5.79
C LEU A 364 -3.05 7.16 4.67
N ALA A 365 -1.77 7.05 5.02
CA ALA A 365 -0.66 7.11 4.07
C ALA A 365 -0.79 6.04 2.97
N GLU A 366 -1.12 4.80 3.35
CA GLU A 366 -1.39 3.72 2.39
C GLU A 366 -2.52 4.07 1.43
N SER A 367 -3.62 4.65 1.94
CA SER A 367 -4.73 5.06 1.09
C SER A 367 -4.37 6.20 0.15
N VAL A 368 -3.61 7.20 0.62
CA VAL A 368 -3.15 8.32 -0.23
C VAL A 368 -2.17 7.82 -1.28
N TYR A 369 -1.25 6.92 -0.92
CA TYR A 369 -0.33 6.25 -1.85
C TYR A 369 -1.10 5.53 -2.96
N LEU A 370 -2.14 4.76 -2.63
CA LEU A 370 -2.96 4.05 -3.63
C LEU A 370 -3.71 5.00 -4.58
N LEU A 371 -4.04 6.22 -4.14
CA LEU A 371 -4.59 7.26 -5.02
C LEU A 371 -3.50 7.89 -5.91
N HIS A 372 -2.31 8.14 -5.34
CA HIS A 372 -1.18 8.76 -6.04
C HIS A 372 -0.56 7.83 -7.09
N SER A 373 -0.55 6.50 -6.85
CA SER A 373 -0.01 5.50 -7.79
C SER A 373 -0.77 5.45 -9.13
N VAL A 374 -1.99 6.00 -9.15
CA VAL A 374 -2.82 6.13 -10.33
C VAL A 374 -2.89 7.57 -10.85
N ASP A 375 -1.95 8.42 -10.44
CA ASP A 375 -1.77 9.82 -10.84
C ASP A 375 -2.95 10.74 -10.46
N TRP A 376 -3.69 10.39 -9.39
CA TRP A 376 -4.72 11.24 -8.81
C TRP A 376 -4.24 11.95 -7.56
N VAL A 377 -4.72 13.18 -7.38
CA VAL A 377 -4.58 13.95 -6.15
C VAL A 377 -5.94 14.10 -5.46
N HIS A 378 -5.96 14.00 -4.14
CA HIS A 378 -7.16 14.18 -3.32
C HIS A 378 -7.57 15.66 -3.24
N HIS A 379 -6.60 16.60 -3.20
CA HIS A 379 -6.78 18.05 -3.23
C HIS A 379 -7.50 18.68 -2.00
N ALA A 380 -8.23 17.90 -1.21
CA ALA A 380 -8.93 18.35 -0.02
C ALA A 380 -8.64 17.49 1.22
N LEU A 381 -7.43 16.92 1.36
CA LEU A 381 -7.11 16.04 2.48
C LEU A 381 -6.98 16.85 3.78
N ARG A 382 -7.84 16.54 4.77
CA ARG A 382 -7.92 17.25 6.07
C ARG A 382 -8.70 16.44 7.10
N SER A 383 -8.68 16.87 8.38
CA SER A 383 -9.31 16.12 9.48
C SER A 383 -10.83 16.04 9.39
N ASP A 384 -11.48 16.99 8.70
CA ASP A 384 -12.92 16.96 8.40
C ASP A 384 -13.26 15.98 7.28
N ASN A 385 -12.26 15.53 6.52
CA ASN A 385 -12.39 14.62 5.38
C ASN A 385 -11.91 13.20 5.72
N VAL A 386 -11.62 12.93 7.00
CA VAL A 386 -11.39 11.58 7.52
C VAL A 386 -12.55 11.22 8.45
N LEU A 387 -13.35 10.23 8.07
CA LEU A 387 -14.44 9.67 8.84
C LEU A 387 -13.91 8.56 9.75
N VAL A 388 -14.40 8.55 10.99
CA VAL A 388 -14.19 7.52 11.99
C VAL A 388 -15.52 6.84 12.21
N LEU A 389 -15.62 5.58 11.80
CA LEU A 389 -16.80 4.74 12.00
C LEU A 389 -16.69 4.07 13.37
N LEU A 390 -17.49 4.52 14.34
CA LEU A 390 -17.43 4.02 15.70
C LEU A 390 -18.42 2.86 15.91
N PRO A 391 -18.00 1.75 16.54
CA PRO A 391 -18.91 0.68 16.95
C PRO A 391 -19.96 1.09 18.00
N SER A 392 -19.74 2.19 18.71
CA SER A 392 -20.62 2.67 19.79
C SER A 392 -20.50 4.19 19.97
N HIS A 393 -21.49 4.80 20.63
CA HIS A 393 -21.61 6.26 20.83
C HIS A 393 -20.50 6.85 21.67
N THR A 394 -19.97 6.10 22.64
CA THR A 394 -19.03 6.62 23.63
C THR A 394 -17.60 6.35 23.16
N PRO A 395 -16.81 7.35 22.78
CA PRO A 395 -15.44 7.10 22.35
C PRO A 395 -14.58 6.71 23.57
N SER A 396 -14.26 5.43 23.69
CA SER A 396 -13.19 4.92 24.56
C SER A 396 -11.95 4.60 23.73
N ARG A 397 -10.81 4.46 24.41
CA ARG A 397 -9.58 4.04 23.73
C ARG A 397 -9.70 2.66 23.07
N GLU A 398 -10.43 1.71 23.65
CA GLU A 398 -10.67 0.41 23.00
C GLU A 398 -11.55 0.56 21.76
N ILE A 399 -12.60 1.39 21.83
CA ILE A 399 -13.51 1.64 20.70
C ILE A 399 -12.76 2.30 19.54
N LEU A 400 -11.79 3.17 19.83
CA LEU A 400 -10.91 3.78 18.83
C LEU A 400 -9.88 2.83 18.23
N GLN A 401 -9.52 1.76 18.93
CA GLN A 401 -8.68 0.72 18.36
C GLN A 401 -9.47 -0.20 17.42
N ALA A 402 -10.78 -0.35 17.66
CA ALA A 402 -11.69 -1.14 16.85
C ALA A 402 -12.40 -0.34 15.74
N SER A 403 -12.24 0.99 15.69
CA SER A 403 -12.89 1.84 14.70
C SER A 403 -12.26 1.72 13.32
N GLU A 404 -13.10 1.84 12.29
CA GLU A 404 -12.63 1.95 10.90
C GLU A 404 -12.47 3.40 10.48
N LEU A 405 -11.42 3.69 9.71
CA LEU A 405 -11.22 4.97 9.06
C LEU A 405 -11.71 4.92 7.62
N ARG A 406 -12.34 5.99 7.15
CA ARG A 406 -12.68 6.20 5.74
C ARG A 406 -12.33 7.61 5.29
N ILE A 407 -11.60 7.76 4.20
CA ILE A 407 -11.34 9.04 3.55
C ILE A 407 -12.57 9.41 2.69
N CYS A 408 -12.98 10.66 2.79
CA CYS A 408 -13.95 11.35 1.94
C CYS A 408 -13.34 12.70 1.52
N GLY A 409 -14.06 13.54 0.81
CA GLY A 409 -13.57 14.75 0.16
C GLY A 409 -13.18 14.56 -1.31
N PHE A 410 -13.65 13.50 -1.97
CA PHE A 410 -13.25 13.16 -3.33
C PHE A 410 -13.93 14.01 -4.40
N GLU A 411 -14.89 14.87 -4.04
CA GLU A 411 -15.50 15.85 -4.96
C GLU A 411 -14.48 16.87 -5.51
N ALA A 412 -13.37 17.06 -4.78
CA ALA A 412 -12.25 17.92 -5.20
C ALA A 412 -11.11 17.14 -5.87
N ALA A 413 -11.15 15.80 -5.82
CA ALA A 413 -10.09 14.96 -6.36
C ALA A 413 -10.03 15.06 -7.89
N ARG A 414 -8.82 14.93 -8.43
CA ARG A 414 -8.58 15.03 -9.88
C ARG A 414 -7.27 14.34 -10.27
N PRO A 415 -7.08 14.02 -11.56
CA PRO A 415 -5.74 13.72 -12.07
C PRO A 415 -4.78 14.88 -11.80
N GLU A 416 -3.52 14.59 -11.49
CA GLU A 416 -2.51 15.62 -11.19
C GLU A 416 -2.30 16.59 -12.36
N SER A 417 -2.33 16.08 -13.59
CA SER A 417 -2.18 16.83 -14.84
C SER A 417 -3.32 17.80 -15.14
N ASP A 418 -4.46 17.64 -14.46
CA ASP A 418 -5.67 18.42 -14.71
C ASP A 418 -5.63 19.78 -13.96
N THR A 419 -6.31 20.79 -14.48
CA THR A 419 -6.31 22.12 -13.86
C THR A 419 -7.21 22.16 -12.61
N SER A 420 -6.81 22.95 -11.61
CA SER A 420 -7.60 23.17 -10.40
C SER A 420 -8.80 24.10 -10.68
N MET A 421 -9.86 23.57 -11.28
CA MET A 421 -11.10 24.30 -11.66
C MET A 421 -12.09 24.55 -10.50
N GLY A 422 -11.70 24.26 -9.25
CA GLY A 422 -12.55 24.41 -8.08
C GLY A 422 -12.62 25.85 -7.55
N PRO A 423 -13.59 26.17 -6.67
CA PRO A 423 -13.75 27.50 -6.13
C PRO A 423 -12.57 27.82 -5.20
N TYR A 424 -12.06 29.03 -5.30
CA TYR A 424 -11.04 29.50 -4.37
C TYR A 424 -11.62 29.61 -2.96
N ASP A 425 -10.93 29.01 -2.00
CA ASP A 425 -11.33 29.00 -0.58
C ASP A 425 -10.19 29.55 0.27
N ASN A 426 -10.52 30.53 1.12
CA ASN A 426 -9.60 31.21 2.02
C ASN A 426 -9.91 31.01 3.50
N ALA A 427 -10.74 30.03 3.83
CA ALA A 427 -11.01 29.70 5.23
C ALA A 427 -9.72 29.29 5.95
N ILE A 428 -9.35 30.04 7.00
CA ILE A 428 -8.13 29.83 7.78
C ILE A 428 -8.02 28.38 8.25
N ALA A 429 -9.11 27.81 8.78
CA ALA A 429 -9.16 26.43 9.26
C ALA A 429 -8.81 25.38 8.18
N ARG A 430 -9.05 25.70 6.89
CA ARG A 430 -8.70 24.84 5.75
C ARG A 430 -7.32 25.15 5.21
N ASN A 431 -6.90 26.42 5.28
CA ASN A 431 -5.58 26.88 4.83
C ASN A 431 -4.44 26.29 5.65
N VAL A 432 -4.66 25.88 6.91
CA VAL A 432 -3.62 25.19 7.69
C VAL A 432 -3.13 23.94 6.97
N TYR A 433 -4.01 23.18 6.31
CA TYR A 433 -3.67 21.98 5.54
C TYR A 433 -3.05 22.25 4.17
N ARG A 434 -2.93 23.51 3.75
CA ARG A 434 -2.41 23.89 2.43
C ARG A 434 -0.90 24.07 2.49
N HIS A 435 -0.19 23.50 1.52
CA HIS A 435 1.25 23.68 1.38
C HIS A 435 1.62 25.18 1.31
N PRO A 436 2.73 25.63 1.93
CA PRO A 436 3.12 27.04 1.95
C PRO A 436 3.28 27.69 0.57
N GLU A 437 3.74 26.93 -0.43
CA GLU A 437 3.85 27.41 -1.83
C GLU A 437 2.50 27.80 -2.46
N ARG A 438 1.41 27.33 -1.86
CA ARG A 438 0.04 27.54 -2.33
C ARG A 438 -0.75 28.49 -1.43
N TRP A 439 -0.12 29.11 -0.42
CA TRP A 439 -0.76 30.14 0.42
C TRP A 439 -1.05 31.42 -0.38
N GLY A 440 -2.08 32.16 0.04
CA GLY A 440 -2.55 33.34 -0.69
C GLY A 440 -3.15 32.97 -2.05
N THR A 441 -2.77 33.69 -3.10
CA THR A 441 -3.16 33.35 -4.49
C THR A 441 -2.18 32.32 -5.04
N PRO A 442 -2.62 31.07 -5.27
CA PRO A 442 -1.71 29.99 -5.62
C PRO A 442 -1.09 30.23 -7.00
N ARG A 443 0.25 30.17 -7.08
CA ARG A 443 1.01 30.31 -8.34
C ARG A 443 1.37 28.97 -8.98
N GLU A 444 1.59 27.96 -8.14
CA GLU A 444 1.86 26.58 -8.57
C GLU A 444 0.55 25.80 -8.70
N MET A 445 0.51 24.79 -9.58
CA MET A 445 -0.61 23.83 -9.63
C MET A 445 -0.58 22.89 -8.41
N PHE A 446 -1.74 22.33 -8.04
CA PHE A 446 -1.77 21.32 -6.99
C PHE A 446 -1.15 20.02 -7.52
N ARG A 447 -0.30 19.37 -6.71
CA ARG A 447 0.55 18.22 -7.03
C ARG A 447 0.51 17.22 -5.87
N GLN A 448 0.99 16.00 -6.07
CA GLN A 448 1.00 14.97 -5.02
C GLN A 448 1.75 15.43 -3.74
N SER A 449 2.85 16.18 -3.88
CA SER A 449 3.58 16.77 -2.74
C SER A 449 2.70 17.65 -1.85
N HIS A 450 1.69 18.31 -2.42
CA HIS A 450 0.75 19.15 -1.68
C HIS A 450 -0.28 18.33 -0.88
N ASP A 451 -0.69 17.16 -1.37
CA ASP A 451 -1.50 16.21 -0.59
C ASP A 451 -0.70 15.66 0.59
N ILE A 452 0.56 15.26 0.35
CA ILE A 452 1.47 14.74 1.39
C ILE A 452 1.62 15.75 2.52
N TYR A 453 1.75 17.05 2.21
CA TYR A 453 1.79 18.09 3.23
C TYR A 453 0.52 18.13 4.10
N GLY A 454 -0.66 18.08 3.47
CA GLY A 454 -1.94 18.04 4.18
C GLY A 454 -2.04 16.80 5.07
N GLU A 455 -1.55 15.66 4.56
CA GLU A 455 -1.46 14.41 5.31
C GLU A 455 -0.56 14.55 6.54
N CYS A 456 0.67 15.07 6.38
CA CYS A 456 1.62 15.27 7.47
C CYS A 456 1.01 16.07 8.63
N LEU A 457 0.16 17.06 8.33
CA LEU A 457 -0.52 17.86 9.34
C LEU A 457 -1.64 17.10 10.07
N LEU A 458 -2.21 16.05 9.47
CA LEU A 458 -3.09 15.12 10.20
C LEU A 458 -2.32 14.31 11.24
N LEU A 459 -1.03 14.08 11.01
CA LEU A 459 -0.17 13.28 11.88
C LEU A 459 0.33 14.07 13.09
N LEU A 460 0.31 15.41 13.02
CA LEU A 460 0.84 16.25 14.09
C LEU A 460 0.00 16.16 15.38
N PRO A 461 0.64 15.90 16.55
CA PRO A 461 -0.06 15.88 17.83
C PRO A 461 -0.71 17.24 18.14
N SER A 462 -2.03 17.28 18.08
CA SER A 462 -2.88 18.13 18.94
C SER A 462 -2.92 19.66 18.75
N SER A 463 -2.23 20.28 17.79
CA SER A 463 -2.34 21.73 17.58
C SER A 463 -3.36 22.15 16.51
N VAL A 464 -3.47 21.43 15.39
CA VAL A 464 -4.35 21.84 14.26
C VAL A 464 -5.81 21.45 14.47
N ALA A 465 -6.09 20.37 15.20
CA ALA A 465 -7.47 19.91 15.45
C ALA A 465 -8.30 20.87 16.35
N LYS A 466 -7.68 21.90 16.94
CA LYS A 466 -8.36 22.92 17.75
C LYS A 466 -8.83 24.14 16.97
N SER A 467 -8.33 24.37 15.75
CA SER A 467 -8.71 25.51 14.90
C SER A 467 -9.97 25.28 14.08
#